data_AF-A0A7X6UI59-F1
#
_entry.id   AF-A0A7X6UI59-F1
#
_cell.length_a   1.000
_cell.length_b   1.000
_cell.length_c   1.000
_cell.angle_alpha   90.00
_cell.angle_beta   90.00
_cell.angle_gamma   90.00
#
_symmetry.space_group_name_H-M   'P 1'
#
loop_
_entity.id
_entity.type
_entity.pdbx_description
1 polymer ?
#
loop_
_entity_poly.entity_id
_entity_poly.type
_entity_poly.pdbx_seq_one_letter_code
_entity_poly.pdbx_strand_id
1 'polypeptide(L)'
;MGGTRQFLSKYLGKYNRRKGKLLIAAKIFRLYLIHFFALIAVALAAYYPGLDIVLSILYITVLSLEAIYTELGVKGKLITAFSLHIPGLVLAAANIAGITQWDLSNYALFILQYWYIPLIPLISLLSFTTETGTPLYHYILLGLPFFMSIYYLVIMQIGITKSTSASSN
;
A
#
# COMPACT_ATOMS: atom_id res chain seq x y z
N MET A 1 41.02 11.82 26.37
CA MET A 1 39.60 11.48 26.65
C MET A 1 38.66 11.52 25.43
N GLY A 2 39.13 11.68 24.17
CA GLY A 2 38.25 11.77 22.99
C GLY A 2 37.81 10.44 22.35
N GLY A 3 38.61 9.37 22.48
CA GLY A 3 38.39 8.10 21.76
C GLY A 3 37.12 7.33 22.18
N THR A 4 36.78 7.33 23.46
CA THR A 4 35.63 6.58 24.00
C THR A 4 34.29 7.16 23.54
N ARG A 5 34.17 8.50 23.46
CA ARG A 5 32.96 9.17 22.95
C ARG A 5 32.76 8.94 21.45
N GLN A 6 33.84 8.95 20.67
CA GLN A 6 33.78 8.72 19.23
C GLN A 6 33.42 7.26 18.90
N PHE A 7 33.94 6.31 19.68
CA PHE A 7 33.59 4.89 19.57
C PHE A 7 32.11 4.66 19.90
N LEU A 8 31.63 5.13 21.05
CA LEU A 8 30.23 4.96 21.47
C LEU A 8 29.24 5.60 20.48
N SER A 9 29.56 6.79 19.95
CA SER A 9 28.74 7.45 18.91
C SER A 9 28.61 6.59 17.64
N LYS A 10 29.70 5.99 17.17
CA LYS A 10 29.69 5.11 15.99
C LYS A 10 28.85 3.84 16.23
N TYR A 11 28.97 3.22 17.42
CA TYR A 11 28.22 2.03 17.77
C TYR A 11 26.72 2.31 17.92
N LEU A 12 26.36 3.37 18.64
CA LEU A 12 24.97 3.80 18.80
C LEU A 12 24.35 4.15 17.43
N GLY A 13 25.10 4.83 16.57
CA GLY A 13 24.67 5.12 15.20
C GLY A 13 24.40 3.86 14.37
N LYS A 14 25.26 2.83 14.47
CA LYS A 14 25.07 1.55 13.76
C LYS A 14 23.88 0.76 14.31
N TYR A 15 23.72 0.72 15.62
CA TYR A 15 22.60 0.07 16.30
C TYR A 15 21.26 0.72 15.91
N ASN A 16 21.17 2.05 15.98
CA ASN A 16 19.94 2.76 15.68
C ASN A 16 19.53 2.62 14.20
N ARG A 17 20.50 2.60 13.27
CA ARG A 17 20.24 2.29 11.85
C ARG A 17 19.70 0.88 11.64
N ARG A 18 20.26 -0.13 12.33
CA ARG A 18 19.77 -1.52 12.23
C ARG A 18 18.37 -1.66 12.79
N LYS A 19 18.09 -1.08 13.96
CA LYS A 19 16.76 -1.05 14.57
C LYS A 19 15.73 -0.41 13.62
N GLY A 20 16.05 0.74 13.03
CA GLY A 20 15.18 1.41 12.06
C GLY A 20 14.86 0.54 10.84
N LYS A 21 15.86 -0.12 10.24
CA LYS A 21 15.64 -1.04 9.11
C LYS A 21 14.73 -2.22 9.49
N LEU A 22 14.92 -2.80 10.68
CA LEU A 22 14.14 -3.94 11.15
C LEU A 22 12.67 -3.55 11.40
N LEU A 23 12.43 -2.35 11.95
CA LEU A 23 11.08 -1.79 12.10
C LEU A 23 10.38 -1.60 10.75
N ILE A 24 11.08 -1.05 9.75
CA ILE A 24 10.53 -0.90 8.39
C ILE A 24 10.17 -2.27 7.80
N ALA A 25 11.08 -3.24 7.87
CA ALA A 25 10.87 -4.58 7.34
C ALA A 25 9.68 -5.30 8.01
N ALA A 26 9.58 -5.21 9.34
CA ALA A 26 8.47 -5.78 10.09
C ALA A 26 7.12 -5.15 9.70
N LYS A 27 7.09 -3.83 9.48
CA LYS A 27 5.90 -3.12 9.02
C LYS A 27 5.50 -3.52 7.61
N ILE A 28 6.46 -3.61 6.68
CA ILE A 28 6.20 -4.10 5.32
C ILE A 28 5.62 -5.52 5.38
N PHE A 29 6.26 -6.42 6.12
CA PHE A 29 5.77 -7.79 6.27
C PHE A 29 4.33 -7.83 6.82
N ARG A 30 4.02 -7.02 7.84
CA ARG A 30 2.67 -6.91 8.39
C ARG A 30 1.66 -6.41 7.36
N LEU A 31 2.00 -5.41 6.54
CA LEU A 31 1.14 -4.92 5.47
C LEU A 31 0.86 -5.99 4.41
N TYR A 32 1.87 -6.77 4.04
CA TYR A 32 1.69 -7.89 3.11
C TYR A 32 0.79 -8.97 3.70
N LEU A 33 0.88 -9.27 5.00
CA LEU A 33 -0.05 -10.19 5.65
C LEU A 33 -1.48 -9.67 5.62
N ILE A 34 -1.70 -8.41 5.99
CA ILE A 34 -3.03 -7.78 5.96
C ILE A 34 -3.62 -7.85 4.55
N HIS A 35 -2.82 -7.49 3.55
CA HIS A 35 -3.25 -7.53 2.16
C HIS A 35 -3.55 -8.95 1.68
N PHE A 36 -2.71 -9.92 2.02
CA PHE A 36 -2.94 -11.32 1.68
C PHE A 36 -4.20 -11.91 2.32
N PHE A 37 -4.47 -11.61 3.59
CA PHE A 37 -5.73 -12.02 4.23
C PHE A 37 -6.93 -11.31 3.63
N ALA A 38 -6.80 -10.02 3.28
CA ALA A 38 -7.87 -9.28 2.61
C ALA A 38 -8.18 -9.83 1.22
N LEU A 39 -7.14 -10.27 0.47
CA LEU A 39 -7.30 -10.93 -0.83
C LEU A 39 -8.23 -12.15 -0.69
N ILE A 40 -7.92 -13.03 0.26
CA ILE A 40 -8.72 -14.25 0.50
C ILE A 40 -10.11 -13.89 1.01
N ALA A 41 -10.20 -12.99 1.99
CA ALA A 41 -11.47 -12.63 2.63
C ALA A 41 -12.47 -12.02 1.63
N VAL A 42 -12.02 -11.07 0.82
CA VAL A 42 -12.87 -10.42 -0.19
C VAL A 42 -13.20 -11.39 -1.34
N ALA A 43 -12.25 -12.23 -1.77
CA ALA A 43 -12.51 -13.25 -2.79
C ALA A 43 -13.58 -14.27 -2.34
N LEU A 44 -13.53 -14.71 -1.08
CA LEU A 44 -14.54 -15.59 -0.51
C LEU A 44 -15.88 -14.87 -0.28
N ALA A 45 -15.85 -13.57 0.01
CA ALA A 45 -17.07 -12.79 0.16
C ALA A 45 -17.76 -12.46 -1.16
N ALA A 46 -17.09 -12.60 -2.31
CA ALA A 46 -17.71 -12.43 -3.61
C ALA A 46 -18.89 -13.40 -3.86
N TYR A 47 -18.97 -14.51 -3.11
CA TYR A 47 -20.13 -15.41 -3.13
C TYR A 47 -21.36 -14.88 -2.37
N TYR A 48 -21.20 -13.79 -1.60
CA TYR A 48 -22.24 -13.16 -0.78
C TYR A 48 -22.36 -11.67 -1.13
N PRO A 49 -23.32 -11.29 -1.99
CA PRO A 49 -23.45 -9.91 -2.45
C PRO A 49 -23.51 -8.90 -1.30
N GLY A 50 -22.62 -7.90 -1.32
CA GLY A 50 -22.53 -6.84 -0.33
C GLY A 50 -21.55 -7.13 0.81
N LEU A 51 -21.26 -8.38 1.13
CA LEU A 51 -20.23 -8.73 2.13
C LEU A 51 -18.84 -8.37 1.62
N ASP A 52 -18.61 -8.54 0.33
CA ASP A 52 -17.40 -8.14 -0.39
C ASP A 52 -17.12 -6.63 -0.24
N ILE A 53 -18.15 -5.79 -0.39
CA ILE A 53 -18.07 -4.34 -0.17
C ILE A 53 -17.70 -4.03 1.29
N VAL A 54 -18.37 -4.67 2.26
CA VAL A 54 -18.08 -4.47 3.69
C VAL A 54 -16.62 -4.82 4.01
N LEU A 55 -16.12 -5.94 3.49
CA LEU A 55 -14.74 -6.36 3.71
C LEU A 55 -13.73 -5.49 2.97
N SER A 56 -14.07 -4.93 1.81
CA SER A 56 -13.26 -3.91 1.14
C SER A 56 -13.12 -2.64 1.98
N ILE A 57 -14.21 -2.16 2.58
CA ILE A 57 -14.19 -1.01 3.50
C ILE A 57 -13.36 -1.34 4.74
N LEU A 58 -13.51 -2.54 5.29
CA LEU A 58 -12.72 -3.02 6.43
C LEU A 58 -11.23 -3.05 6.07
N TYR A 59 -10.87 -3.54 4.88
CA TYR A 59 -9.49 -3.54 4.40
C TYR A 59 -8.89 -2.13 4.37
N ILE A 60 -9.60 -1.17 3.78
CA ILE A 60 -9.17 0.25 3.76
C ILE A 60 -9.02 0.79 5.19
N THR A 61 -9.95 0.46 6.08
CA THR A 61 -9.94 0.90 7.48
C THR A 61 -8.72 0.35 8.24
N VAL A 62 -8.45 -0.95 8.12
CA VAL A 62 -7.28 -1.58 8.74
C VAL A 62 -5.98 -0.97 8.20
N LEU A 63 -5.91 -0.75 6.88
CA LEU A 63 -4.77 -0.10 6.25
C LEU A 63 -4.58 1.34 6.77
N SER A 64 -5.67 2.07 7.02
CA SER A 64 -5.61 3.40 7.63
C SER A 64 -5.08 3.39 9.05
N LEU A 65 -5.53 2.44 9.88
CA LEU A 65 -5.06 2.30 11.25
C LEU A 65 -3.57 1.96 11.28
N GLU A 66 -3.13 1.08 10.37
CA GLU A 66 -1.70 0.78 10.18
C GLU A 66 -0.86 2.01 9.84
N ALA A 67 -1.37 2.86 8.95
CA ALA A 67 -0.75 4.13 8.60
C ALA A 67 -0.71 5.10 9.79
N ILE A 68 -1.83 5.32 10.48
CA ILE A 68 -1.94 6.27 11.59
C ILE A 68 -0.96 5.93 12.71
N TYR A 69 -0.88 4.66 13.11
CA TYR A 69 -0.05 4.20 14.22
C TYR A 69 1.36 3.79 13.79
N THR A 70 1.91 4.44 12.76
CA THR A 70 3.30 4.21 12.34
C THR A 70 4.27 5.19 13.00
N GLU A 71 5.28 4.64 13.66
CA GLU A 71 6.35 5.40 14.34
C GLU A 71 7.59 5.59 13.45
N LEU A 72 7.47 5.27 12.16
CA LEU A 72 8.59 5.38 11.22
C LEU A 72 8.90 6.85 10.91
N GLY A 73 10.19 7.18 10.74
CA GLY A 73 10.59 8.48 10.18
C GLY A 73 10.15 8.63 8.71
N VAL A 74 10.17 9.85 8.16
CA VAL A 74 9.65 10.19 6.81
C VAL A 74 10.12 9.23 5.72
N LYS A 75 11.42 8.88 5.69
CA LYS A 75 11.97 7.93 4.72
C LYS A 75 11.39 6.52 4.87
N GLY A 76 11.22 6.06 6.12
CA GLY A 76 10.60 4.76 6.40
C GLY A 76 9.13 4.75 5.97
N LYS A 77 8.40 5.84 6.20
CA LYS A 77 7.01 6.00 5.75
C LYS A 77 6.88 5.87 4.23
N LEU A 78 7.72 6.57 3.47
CA LEU A 78 7.74 6.48 2.01
C LEU A 78 8.02 5.06 1.54
N ILE A 79 9.08 4.42 2.05
CA ILE A 79 9.42 3.05 1.69
C ILE A 79 8.24 2.12 1.96
N THR A 80 7.65 2.20 3.16
CA THR A 80 6.52 1.34 3.54
C THR A 80 5.28 1.58 2.68
N ALA A 81 4.94 2.84 2.35
CA ALA A 81 3.80 3.18 1.50
C ALA A 81 3.90 2.56 0.11
N PHE A 82 5.06 2.71 -0.53
CA PHE A 82 5.26 2.21 -1.88
C PHE A 82 5.45 0.69 -1.91
N SER A 83 6.03 0.09 -0.86
CA SER A 83 6.38 -1.33 -0.84
C SER A 83 5.23 -2.25 -1.22
N LEU A 84 4.04 -2.03 -0.66
CA LEU A 84 2.86 -2.87 -0.94
C LEU A 84 2.40 -2.77 -2.40
N HIS A 85 2.64 -1.63 -3.04
CA HIS A 85 2.17 -1.31 -4.37
C HIS A 85 3.22 -1.54 -5.47
N ILE A 86 4.46 -1.93 -5.13
CA ILE A 86 5.52 -2.23 -6.11
C ILE A 86 5.05 -3.24 -7.17
N PRO A 87 4.45 -4.39 -6.82
CA PRO A 87 3.98 -5.34 -7.84
C PRO A 87 2.99 -4.68 -8.81
N GLY A 88 2.04 -3.91 -8.28
CA GLY A 88 1.07 -3.19 -9.10
C GLY A 88 1.70 -2.08 -9.96
N LEU A 89 2.69 -1.35 -9.45
CA LEU A 89 3.42 -0.32 -10.20
C LEU A 89 4.19 -0.93 -11.38
N VAL A 90 4.85 -2.07 -11.16
CA VAL A 90 5.59 -2.79 -12.22
C VAL A 90 4.63 -3.28 -13.30
N LEU A 91 3.51 -3.87 -12.90
CA LEU A 91 2.50 -4.37 -13.85
C LEU A 91 1.81 -3.24 -14.62
N ALA A 92 1.46 -2.15 -13.95
CA ALA A 92 0.89 -0.97 -14.60
C ALA A 92 1.88 -0.35 -15.59
N ALA A 93 3.16 -0.22 -15.21
CA ALA A 93 4.20 0.29 -16.10
C ALA A 93 4.43 -0.63 -17.31
N ALA A 94 4.44 -1.95 -17.11
CA ALA A 94 4.59 -2.93 -18.19
C ALA A 94 3.43 -2.87 -19.20
N ASN A 95 2.20 -2.71 -18.70
CA ASN A 95 1.01 -2.58 -19.53
C ASN A 95 1.04 -1.26 -20.34
N ILE A 96 1.35 -0.13 -19.69
CA ILE A 96 1.44 1.20 -20.34
C ILE A 96 2.58 1.24 -21.38
N ALA A 97 3.72 0.60 -21.09
CA ALA A 97 4.84 0.51 -22.02
C ALA A 97 4.56 -0.42 -23.22
N GLY A 98 3.42 -1.13 -23.24
CA GLY A 98 3.04 -2.02 -24.32
C GLY A 98 3.98 -3.22 -24.47
N ILE A 99 4.53 -3.74 -23.37
CA ILE A 99 5.44 -4.88 -23.42
C ILE A 99 4.67 -6.13 -23.88
N THR A 100 4.87 -6.52 -25.14
CA THR A 100 4.21 -7.67 -25.78
C THR A 100 4.93 -8.99 -25.56
N GLN A 101 6.13 -8.96 -24.96
CA GLN A 101 6.89 -10.17 -24.68
C GLN A 101 6.09 -11.09 -23.77
N TRP A 102 5.82 -12.31 -24.27
CA TRP A 102 5.05 -13.35 -23.57
C TRP A 102 3.60 -12.97 -23.26
N ASP A 103 3.04 -12.05 -24.04
CA ASP A 103 1.68 -11.54 -23.86
C ASP A 103 1.46 -10.86 -22.49
N LEU A 104 2.56 -10.41 -21.88
CA LEU A 104 2.58 -9.89 -20.52
C LEU A 104 1.67 -8.69 -20.35
N SER A 105 1.48 -7.85 -21.38
CA SER A 105 0.53 -6.74 -21.32
C SER A 105 -0.91 -7.19 -21.07
N ASN A 106 -1.36 -8.27 -21.73
CA ASN A 106 -2.72 -8.81 -21.56
C ASN A 106 -2.88 -9.47 -20.18
N TYR A 107 -1.85 -10.18 -19.70
CA TYR A 107 -1.85 -10.74 -18.35
C TYR A 107 -1.64 -9.69 -17.25
N ALA A 108 -1.00 -8.55 -17.55
CA ALA A 108 -0.68 -7.55 -16.54
C ALA A 108 -1.93 -6.95 -15.92
N LEU A 109 -2.94 -6.60 -16.73
CA LEU A 109 -4.23 -6.12 -16.22
C LEU A 109 -4.95 -7.17 -15.37
N PHE A 110 -4.92 -8.43 -15.82
CA PHE A 110 -5.49 -9.53 -15.06
C PHE A 110 -4.80 -9.72 -13.70
N ILE A 111 -3.46 -9.79 -13.68
CA ILE A 111 -2.68 -9.92 -12.43
C ILE A 111 -2.89 -8.69 -11.53
N LEU A 112 -3.00 -7.50 -12.12
CA LEU A 112 -3.29 -6.26 -11.40
C LEU A 112 -4.67 -6.34 -10.72
N GLN A 113 -5.67 -6.88 -11.40
CA GLN A 113 -6.99 -7.11 -10.84
C GLN A 113 -6.93 -8.08 -9.66
N TYR A 114 -6.14 -9.16 -9.77
CA TYR A 114 -5.92 -10.09 -8.65
C TYR A 114 -5.25 -9.40 -7.46
N TRP A 115 -4.20 -8.60 -7.69
CA TRP A 115 -3.53 -7.88 -6.60
C TRP A 115 -4.47 -6.90 -5.90
N TYR A 116 -5.40 -6.29 -6.64
CA TYR A 116 -6.33 -5.32 -6.09
C TYR A 116 -7.74 -5.86 -5.78
N ILE A 117 -7.94 -7.19 -5.70
CA ILE A 117 -9.23 -7.80 -5.29
C ILE A 117 -9.85 -7.10 -4.07
N PRO A 118 -9.09 -6.73 -3.00
CA PRO A 118 -9.69 -6.09 -1.84
C PRO A 118 -10.35 -4.74 -2.14
N LEU A 119 -10.09 -4.13 -3.29
CA LEU A 119 -10.64 -2.86 -3.73
C LEU A 119 -11.62 -3.01 -4.91
N ILE A 120 -11.65 -4.17 -5.58
CA ILE A 120 -12.52 -4.39 -6.75
C ILE A 120 -14.01 -4.15 -6.43
N PRO A 121 -14.57 -4.60 -5.29
CA PRO A 121 -15.97 -4.32 -4.94
C PRO A 121 -16.30 -2.83 -4.81
N LEU A 122 -15.32 -1.98 -4.49
CA LEU A 122 -15.53 -0.53 -4.41
C LEU A 122 -15.44 0.11 -5.79
N ILE A 123 -14.55 -0.40 -6.64
CA ILE A 123 -14.39 0.09 -8.01
C ILE A 123 -15.59 -0.29 -8.88
N SER A 124 -16.20 -1.47 -8.65
CA SER A 124 -17.37 -1.91 -9.41
C SER A 124 -18.60 -1.00 -9.23
N LEU A 125 -18.67 -0.25 -8.12
CA LEU A 125 -19.69 0.77 -7.91
C LEU A 125 -19.56 1.94 -8.91
N LEU A 126 -18.39 2.11 -9.53
CA LEU A 126 -18.10 3.15 -10.52
C LEU A 126 -18.21 2.56 -11.94
N SER A 127 -19.36 1.96 -12.26
CA SER A 127 -19.63 1.33 -13.56
C SER A 127 -19.96 2.37 -14.63
N PHE A 128 -18.92 3.01 -15.19
CA PHE A 128 -19.06 3.92 -16.33
C PHE A 128 -18.22 3.44 -17.52
N THR A 129 -18.75 3.59 -18.73
CA THR A 129 -18.01 3.40 -19.97
C THR A 129 -17.44 4.74 -20.42
N THR A 130 -16.17 4.76 -20.83
CA THR A 130 -15.56 5.97 -21.39
C THR A 130 -16.04 6.20 -22.83
N GLU A 131 -15.83 7.41 -23.35
CA GLU A 131 -16.21 7.78 -24.72
C GLU A 131 -15.52 6.93 -25.80
N THR A 132 -14.38 6.30 -25.47
CA THR A 132 -13.63 5.41 -26.37
C THR A 132 -14.13 3.96 -26.31
N GLY A 133 -15.20 3.68 -25.56
CA GLY A 133 -15.79 2.35 -25.40
C GLY A 133 -15.03 1.44 -24.44
N THR A 134 -13.91 1.89 -23.87
CA THR A 134 -13.18 1.11 -22.86
C THR A 134 -13.83 1.29 -21.48
N PRO A 135 -14.00 0.21 -20.69
CA PRO A 135 -14.56 0.33 -19.35
C PRO A 135 -13.67 1.17 -18.43
N LEU A 136 -14.24 2.15 -17.72
CA LEU A 136 -13.50 3.08 -16.85
C LEU A 136 -12.64 2.35 -15.81
N TYR A 137 -13.07 1.18 -15.36
CA TYR A 137 -12.33 0.39 -14.37
C TYR A 137 -10.91 0.04 -14.83
N HIS A 138 -10.63 -0.04 -16.14
CA HIS A 138 -9.28 -0.31 -16.65
C HIS A 138 -8.29 0.79 -16.25
N TYR A 139 -8.68 2.04 -16.46
CA TYR A 139 -7.85 3.21 -16.11
C TYR A 139 -7.72 3.36 -14.60
N ILE A 140 -8.79 3.10 -13.85
CA ILE A 140 -8.75 3.09 -12.38
C ILE A 140 -7.74 2.04 -11.89
N LEU A 141 -7.79 0.82 -12.45
CA LEU A 141 -6.92 -0.27 -12.07
C LEU A 141 -5.44 0.05 -12.31
N LEU A 142 -5.10 0.67 -13.45
CA LEU A 142 -3.74 1.14 -13.75
C LEU A 142 -3.28 2.24 -12.78
N GLY A 143 -4.19 3.11 -12.33
CA GLY A 143 -3.91 4.20 -11.38
C GLY A 143 -3.86 3.76 -9.91
N LEU A 144 -4.49 2.65 -9.54
CA LEU A 144 -4.60 2.17 -8.15
C LEU A 144 -3.28 2.11 -7.37
N PRO A 145 -2.16 1.59 -7.93
CA PRO A 145 -0.91 1.57 -7.21
C PRO A 145 -0.44 2.96 -6.75
N PHE A 146 -0.69 3.97 -7.58
CA PHE A 146 -0.36 5.36 -7.25
C PHE A 146 -1.35 5.95 -6.25
N PHE A 147 -2.65 5.78 -6.50
CA PHE A 147 -3.69 6.32 -5.62
C PHE A 147 -3.61 5.74 -4.21
N MET A 148 -3.37 4.44 -4.07
CA MET A 148 -3.26 3.80 -2.76
C MET A 148 -1.97 4.18 -2.04
N SER A 149 -0.86 4.37 -2.78
CA SER A 149 0.38 4.90 -2.19
C SER A 149 0.18 6.33 -1.64
N ILE A 150 -0.48 7.20 -2.42
CA ILE A 150 -0.80 8.57 -2.00
C ILE A 150 -1.77 8.56 -0.81
N TYR A 151 -2.83 7.75 -0.88
CA TYR A 151 -3.78 7.56 0.20
C TYR A 151 -3.08 7.18 1.51
N TYR A 152 -2.20 6.17 1.46
CA TYR A 152 -1.46 5.72 2.63
C TYR A 152 -0.57 6.84 3.21
N LEU A 153 0.09 7.64 2.36
CA LEU A 153 0.89 8.80 2.80
C LEU A 153 0.04 9.88 3.47
N VAL A 154 -1.13 10.21 2.90
CA VAL A 154 -2.05 11.21 3.47
C VAL A 154 -2.54 10.77 4.84
N ILE A 155 -2.97 9.52 4.98
CA ILE A 155 -3.45 8.99 6.26
C ILE A 155 -2.32 8.96 7.31
N MET A 156 -1.10 8.61 6.91
CA MET A 156 0.07 8.69 7.80
C MET A 156 0.34 10.12 8.29
N GLN A 157 0.12 11.14 7.45
CA GLN A 157 0.31 12.53 7.82
C GLN A 157 -0.74 12.99 8.85
N ILE A 158 -2.00 12.58 8.66
CA ILE A 158 -3.09 12.85 9.61
C ILE A 158 -2.77 12.26 10.99
N GLY A 159 -2.25 11.03 11.04
CA GLY A 159 -1.82 10.41 12.30
C GLY A 159 -0.81 11.22 13.10
N ILE A 160 0.15 11.88 12.43
CA ILE A 160 1.15 12.74 13.09
C ILE A 160 0.49 13.95 13.74
N THR A 161 -0.41 14.64 13.02
CA THR A 161 -1.06 15.85 13.53
C THR A 161 -1.90 15.57 14.78
N LYS A 162 -2.45 14.36 14.89
CA LYS A 162 -3.24 13.93 16.04
C LYS A 162 -2.36 13.62 17.26
N SER A 163 -1.16 13.05 17.06
CA SER A 163 -0.26 12.77 18.18
C SER A 163 0.42 14.02 18.74
N THR A 164 0.72 15.02 17.90
CA THR A 164 1.29 16.29 18.35
C THR A 164 0.30 17.14 19.13
N SER A 165 -0.96 17.20 18.69
CA SER A 165 -2.03 17.94 19.41
C SER A 165 -2.44 17.31 20.73
N ALA A 166 -2.34 15.98 20.87
CA ALA A 166 -2.62 15.30 22.13
C ALA A 166 -1.54 15.50 23.21
N SER A 167 -0.31 15.86 22.81
CA SER A 167 0.82 16.09 23.74
C SER A 167 0.90 17.54 24.25
N SER A 168 0.11 18.46 23.69
CA SER A 168 0.11 19.89 24.04
C SER A 168 -1.04 20.30 24.98
N ASN A 169 -1.86 19.34 25.41
CA ASN A 169 -2.96 19.53 26.37
C ASN A 169 -2.64 18.79 27.66
#